data_AF-A0A1I0TT89-F1
#
_entry.id   AF-A0A1I0TT89-F1
#
_cell.length_a   1.000
_cell.length_b   1.000
_cell.length_c   1.000
_cell.angle_alpha   90.00
_cell.angle_beta   90.00
_cell.angle_gamma   90.00
#
_symmetry.space_group_name_H-M   'P 1'
#
loop_
_entity.id
_entity.type
_entity.pdbx_description
1 polymer ?
#
loop_
_entity_poly.entity_id
_entity_poly.type
_entity_poly.pdbx_seq_one_letter_code
_entity_poly.pdbx_strand_id
1 'polypeptide(L)'
;MSGRKSKRKGYEGEREFVSLIPGSKRVPLSGSVGGEHSNDVILPNGWRAEVKRRKSGMKQLYDWLNQSNPDVVAFRADRQEWIVSMKLEKFLELLERRSDT
;
A
#
# COMPACT_ATOMS: atom_id res chain seq x y z
N MET A 1 21.03 -3.56 18.26
CA MET A 1 20.43 -4.52 17.29
C MET A 1 18.98 -4.18 16.85
N SER A 2 18.52 -2.91 16.83
CA SER A 2 17.12 -2.58 16.45
C SER A 2 16.87 -2.55 14.92
N GLY A 3 17.89 -2.20 14.12
CA GLY A 3 17.76 -2.09 12.67
C GLY A 3 17.42 -3.41 11.96
N ARG A 4 17.93 -4.55 12.46
CA ARG A 4 17.67 -5.88 11.85
C ARG A 4 16.21 -6.30 12.00
N LYS A 5 15.58 -6.03 13.16
CA LYS A 5 14.16 -6.32 13.40
C LYS A 5 13.27 -5.43 12.54
N SER A 6 13.60 -4.14 12.42
CA SER A 6 12.85 -3.20 11.58
C SER A 6 12.91 -3.61 10.09
N LYS A 7 14.10 -3.93 9.58
CA LYS A 7 14.29 -4.43 8.21
C LYS A 7 13.49 -5.70 7.94
N ARG A 8 13.52 -6.67 8.85
CA ARG A 8 12.74 -7.91 8.73
C ARG A 8 11.23 -7.63 8.69
N LYS A 9 10.74 -6.73 9.54
CA LYS A 9 9.32 -6.35 9.56
C LYS A 9 8.87 -5.71 8.24
N GLY A 10 9.69 -4.84 7.64
CA GLY A 10 9.44 -4.27 6.32
C GLY A 10 9.35 -5.38 5.26
N TYR A 11 10.39 -6.20 5.18
CA TYR A 11 10.46 -7.34 4.27
C TYR A 11 9.25 -8.28 4.38
N GLU A 12 8.83 -8.61 5.61
CA GLU A 12 7.67 -9.46 5.86
C GLU A 12 6.37 -8.81 5.37
N GLY A 13 6.17 -7.51 5.64
CA GLY A 13 5.00 -6.78 5.17
C GLY A 13 4.92 -6.67 3.64
N GLU A 14 6.05 -6.42 2.98
CA GLU A 14 6.13 -6.39 1.52
C GLU A 14 5.84 -7.77 0.91
N ARG A 15 6.36 -8.84 1.52
CA ARG A 15 6.12 -10.21 1.06
C ARG A 15 4.66 -10.60 1.22
N GLU A 16 4.06 -10.27 2.36
CA GLU A 16 2.63 -10.46 2.63
C GLU A 16 1.79 -9.73 1.58
N PHE A 17 2.06 -8.44 1.34
CA PHE A 17 1.31 -7.64 0.37
C PHE A 17 1.39 -8.21 -1.06
N VAL A 18 2.59 -8.61 -1.52
CA VAL A 18 2.74 -9.25 -2.83
C VAL A 18 2.02 -10.58 -2.93
N SER A 19 1.97 -11.37 -1.85
CA SER A 19 1.24 -12.65 -1.86
C SER A 19 -0.27 -12.50 -2.01
N LEU A 20 -0.81 -11.33 -1.66
CA LEU A 20 -2.24 -11.04 -1.76
C LEU A 20 -2.68 -10.55 -3.15
N ILE A 21 -1.73 -10.16 -4.01
CA ILE A 21 -2.02 -9.56 -5.32
C ILE A 21 -1.23 -10.31 -6.41
N PRO A 22 -1.84 -11.33 -7.05
CA PRO A 22 -1.18 -12.12 -8.10
C PRO A 22 -0.57 -11.23 -9.20
N GLY A 23 0.64 -11.57 -9.63
CA GLY A 23 1.39 -10.80 -10.64
C GLY A 23 2.20 -9.62 -10.10
N SER A 24 2.04 -9.25 -8.84
CA SER A 24 2.86 -8.21 -8.20
C SER A 24 4.28 -8.70 -7.92
N LYS A 25 5.24 -7.77 -7.88
CA LYS A 25 6.66 -8.08 -7.63
C LYS A 25 7.27 -7.06 -6.69
N ARG A 26 8.11 -7.52 -5.76
CA ARG A 26 8.91 -6.62 -4.92
C ARG A 26 10.05 -6.01 -5.72
N VAL A 27 10.41 -4.76 -5.39
CA VAL A 27 11.61 -4.11 -5.91
C VAL A 27 12.80 -4.48 -5.02
N PRO A 28 13.84 -5.14 -5.55
CA PRO A 28 15.03 -5.46 -4.76
C PRO A 28 15.72 -4.19 -4.28
N LEU A 29 16.28 -4.23 -3.06
CA LEU A 29 17.08 -3.15 -2.49
C LEU A 29 16.37 -1.79 -2.32
N SER A 30 15.02 -1.72 -2.43
CA SER A 30 14.24 -0.47 -2.29
C SER A 30 14.63 0.32 -1.03
N GLY A 31 14.70 -0.35 0.12
CA GLY A 31 15.06 0.27 1.40
C GLY A 31 16.52 0.72 1.55
N SER A 32 17.39 0.43 0.58
CA SER A 32 18.81 0.86 0.55
C SER A 32 19.13 1.85 -0.58
N VAL A 33 18.30 1.92 -1.62
CA VAL A 33 18.55 2.77 -2.80
C VAL A 33 18.26 4.24 -2.52
N GLY A 34 17.27 4.56 -1.66
CA GLY A 34 16.91 5.95 -1.31
C GLY A 34 16.37 6.76 -2.50
N GLY A 35 15.60 7.82 -2.21
CA GLY A 35 15.08 8.76 -3.22
C GLY A 35 13.71 8.37 -3.82
N GLU A 36 13.25 9.16 -4.80
CA GLU A 36 11.88 9.13 -5.38
C GLU A 36 11.55 7.84 -6.17
N HIS A 37 12.55 6.96 -6.37
CA HIS A 37 12.40 5.69 -7.08
C HIS A 37 12.40 4.47 -6.14
N SER A 38 12.46 4.66 -4.82
CA SER A 38 12.48 3.58 -3.82
C SER A 38 11.09 3.00 -3.51
N ASN A 39 10.32 2.61 -4.53
CA ASN A 39 9.02 1.98 -4.29
C ASN A 39 9.22 0.52 -3.87
N ASP A 40 8.37 -0.01 -3.00
CA ASP A 40 8.54 -1.35 -2.45
C ASP A 40 8.03 -2.45 -3.40
N VAL A 41 6.94 -2.19 -4.12
CA VAL A 41 6.21 -3.18 -4.93
C VAL A 41 5.78 -2.59 -6.27
N ILE A 42 5.86 -3.39 -7.34
CA ILE A 42 5.26 -3.13 -8.64
C ILE A 42 4.04 -4.03 -8.80
N LEU A 43 2.90 -3.43 -9.11
CA LEU A 43 1.62 -4.11 -9.32
C LEU A 43 1.48 -4.60 -10.78
N PRO A 44 0.52 -5.51 -11.07
CA PRO A 44 0.39 -6.09 -12.41
C PRO A 44 0.12 -5.06 -13.53
N ASN A 45 -0.56 -3.97 -13.18
CA ASN A 45 -0.84 -2.85 -14.09
C ASN A 45 0.32 -1.84 -14.21
N GLY A 46 1.50 -2.16 -13.67
CA GLY A 46 2.69 -1.30 -13.68
C GLY A 46 2.70 -0.21 -12.62
N TRP A 47 1.69 -0.10 -11.76
CA TRP A 47 1.66 0.88 -10.68
C TRP A 47 2.72 0.56 -9.63
N ARG A 48 3.25 1.61 -9.00
CA ARG A 48 4.23 1.52 -7.94
C ARG A 48 3.54 1.71 -6.59
N ALA A 49 3.83 0.82 -5.64
CA ALA A 49 3.24 0.79 -4.32
C ALA A 49 4.31 0.84 -3.23
N GLU A 50 4.05 1.66 -2.21
CA GLU A 50 4.83 1.75 -0.98
C GLU A 50 4.10 0.99 0.14
N VAL A 51 4.79 0.09 0.86
CA VAL A 51 4.15 -0.79 1.85
C VAL A 51 4.48 -0.34 3.27
N LYS A 52 3.47 0.13 4.01
CA LYS A 52 3.65 0.60 5.40
C LYS A 52 2.94 -0.30 6.40
N ARG A 53 3.71 -1.08 7.16
CA ARG A 53 3.22 -1.82 8.34
C ARG A 53 3.59 -1.09 9.64
N ARG A 54 2.61 -0.55 10.36
CA ARG A 54 2.80 0.17 11.65
C ARG A 54 1.81 -0.33 12.70
N LYS A 55 2.18 -0.19 13.98
CA LYS A 55 1.30 -0.55 15.12
C LYS A 55 0.22 0.52 15.34
N SER A 56 0.55 1.77 15.07
CA SER A 56 -0.29 2.95 15.25
C SER A 56 0.00 3.97 14.14
N GLY A 57 -0.81 5.03 14.05
CA GLY A 57 -0.70 6.10 13.05
C GLY A 57 -1.73 6.04 11.92
N MET A 58 -2.46 4.92 11.81
CA MET A 58 -3.49 4.72 10.78
C MET A 58 -4.90 4.54 11.35
N LYS A 59 -5.07 4.61 12.68
CA LYS A 59 -6.34 4.28 13.37
C LYS A 59 -7.53 5.07 12.80
N GLN A 60 -7.36 6.38 12.62
CA GLN A 60 -8.44 7.25 12.13
C GLN A 60 -8.93 6.81 10.74
N LEU A 61 -8.03 6.38 9.85
CA LEU A 61 -8.39 5.89 8.53
C LEU A 61 -9.21 4.59 8.61
N TYR A 62 -8.82 3.68 9.51
CA TYR A 62 -9.61 2.48 9.78
C TYR A 62 -10.97 2.80 10.38
N ASP A 63 -11.05 3.77 11.31
CA ASP A 63 -12.30 4.21 11.89
C ASP A 63 -13.25 4.74 10.79
N TRP A 64 -12.76 5.60 9.88
CA TRP A 64 -13.54 6.10 8.75
C TRP A 64 -14.02 5.00 7.80
N LEU A 65 -13.14 4.04 7.45
CA LEU A 65 -13.48 2.89 6.61
C LEU A 65 -14.46 1.90 7.27
N ASN A 66 -14.64 1.97 8.59
CA ASN A 66 -15.53 1.07 9.33
C ASN A 66 -16.80 1.75 9.84
N GLN A 67 -16.84 3.08 9.88
CA GLN A 67 -17.98 3.83 10.42
C GLN A 67 -19.27 3.59 9.63
N SER A 68 -19.22 3.71 8.30
CA SER A 68 -20.35 3.45 7.40
C SER A 68 -20.06 2.33 6.39
N ASN A 69 -18.92 1.66 6.53
CA ASN A 69 -18.38 0.69 5.59
C ASN A 69 -18.42 1.17 4.12
N PRO A 70 -17.88 2.37 3.81
CA PRO A 70 -17.86 2.88 2.44
C PRO A 70 -16.87 2.10 1.57
N ASP A 71 -17.06 2.09 0.25
CA ASP A 71 -16.09 1.51 -0.70
C ASP A 71 -14.75 2.27 -0.66
N VAL A 72 -14.81 3.60 -0.52
CA VAL A 72 -13.63 4.49 -0.46
C VAL A 72 -13.80 5.58 0.59
N VAL A 73 -12.67 6.01 1.17
CA VAL A 73 -12.57 7.23 1.95
C VAL A 73 -11.66 8.20 1.21
N ALA A 74 -12.21 9.36 0.82
CA ALA A 74 -11.49 10.43 0.14
C ALA A 74 -11.32 11.62 1.08
N PHE A 75 -10.10 12.15 1.17
CA PHE A 75 -9.78 13.27 2.05
C PHE A 75 -8.62 14.09 1.49
N ARG A 76 -8.48 15.33 1.98
CA ARG A 76 -7.31 16.18 1.74
C ARG A 76 -7.11 17.13 2.90
N ALA A 77 -5.87 17.54 3.13
CA ALA A 77 -5.59 18.70 3.95
C ALA A 77 -5.81 20.00 3.14
N ASP A 78 -5.81 21.14 3.81
CA ASP A 78 -5.93 22.43 3.14
C ASP A 78 -4.85 22.59 2.05
N ARG A 79 -5.29 22.99 0.85
CA ARG A 79 -4.45 23.19 -0.35
C ARG A 79 -3.58 21.99 -0.75
N GLN A 80 -3.90 20.78 -0.30
CA GLN A 80 -3.26 19.54 -0.75
C GLN A 80 -4.12 18.82 -1.79
N GLU A 81 -3.50 17.90 -2.53
CA GLU A 81 -4.19 16.99 -3.43
C GLU A 81 -5.11 16.02 -2.67
N TRP A 82 -6.11 15.49 -3.37
CA TRP A 82 -7.00 14.47 -2.82
C TRP A 82 -6.29 13.13 -2.69
N ILE A 83 -6.47 12.51 -1.53
CA ILE A 83 -6.06 11.14 -1.26
C ILE A 83 -7.32 10.28 -1.25
N VAL A 84 -7.31 9.22 -2.04
CA VAL A 84 -8.35 8.19 -2.03
C VAL A 84 -7.76 6.94 -1.40
N SER A 85 -8.48 6.38 -0.44
CA SER A 85 -8.12 5.15 0.27
C SER A 85 -9.27 4.16 0.23
N MET A 86 -8.94 2.86 0.23
CA MET A 86 -9.91 1.79 0.15
C MET A 86 -9.35 0.51 0.80
N LYS A 87 -10.23 -0.43 1.14
CA LYS A 87 -9.83 -1.78 1.59
C LYS A 87 -9.23 -2.57 0.41
N LEU A 88 -8.39 -3.56 0.74
CA LEU A 88 -7.70 -4.39 -0.26
C LEU A 88 -8.66 -5.07 -1.25
N GLU A 89 -9.79 -5.56 -0.78
CA GLU A 89 -10.81 -6.21 -1.61
C GLU A 89 -11.30 -5.28 -2.73
N LYS A 90 -11.69 -4.04 -2.40
CA LYS A 90 -12.11 -3.03 -3.37
C LYS A 90 -10.99 -2.65 -4.34
N PHE A 91 -9.75 -2.64 -3.84
CA PHE A 91 -8.58 -2.38 -4.67
C PHE A 91 -8.34 -3.50 -5.70
N LEU A 92 -8.54 -4.76 -5.32
CA LEU A 92 -8.44 -5.91 -6.24
C LEU A 92 -9.51 -5.84 -7.32
N GLU A 93 -10.76 -5.54 -6.96
CA GLU A 93 -11.85 -5.33 -7.93
C GLU A 93 -11.48 -4.25 -8.97
N LEU A 94 -10.82 -3.17 -8.53
CA LEU A 94 -10.37 -2.09 -9.40
C LEU A 94 -9.25 -2.51 -10.36
N LEU A 95 -8.33 -3.36 -9.90
CA LEU A 95 -7.24 -3.89 -10.72
C LEU A 95 -7.76 -4.88 -11.77
N GLU A 96 -8.71 -5.73 -11.41
CA GLU A 96 -9.30 -6.72 -12.32
C GLU A 96 -10.05 -6.06 -13.47
N ARG A 97 -10.89 -5.05 -13.19
CA ARG A 97 -11.63 -4.30 -14.22
C ARG A 97 -10.75 -3.64 -15.29
N ARG A 98 -9.46 -3.42 -15.01
CA ARG A 98 -8.50 -2.87 -15.98
C ARG A 98 -7.89 -3.93 -16.90
N SER A 99 -8.03 -5.21 -16.58
CA SER A 99 -7.49 -6.32 -17.37
C SER A 99 -8.43 -6.73 -18.51
N ASP A 100 -9.67 -6.24 -18.50
CA ASP A 100 -10.73 -6.53 -19.48
C ASP A 100 -10.76 -5.54 -20.67
N THR A 101 -9.65 -4.82 -20.94
CA THR A 101 -9.55 -3.86 -22.05
C THR A 101 -8.31 -4.14 -22.89
#